data_AF-A0A1Y2FKL6-F1
#
_entry.id   AF-A0A1Y2FKL6-F1
#
_cell.length_a   1.000
_cell.length_b   1.000
_cell.length_c   1.000
_cell.angle_alpha   90.00
_cell.angle_beta   90.00
_cell.angle_gamma   90.00
#
_symmetry.space_group_name_H-M   'P 1'
#
loop_
_entity.id
_entity.type
_entity.pdbx_description
1 polymer ?
#
loop_
_entity_poly.entity_id
_entity_poly.type
_entity_poly.pdbx_seq_one_letter_code
_entity_poly.pdbx_strand_id
1 'polypeptide(L)'
;MVSLDDINAYSRPQSSLPKGTAHLYSYINRATSPSNFEPNLALNLEIADLINSKKGNMPRDAAVAIVHKINSLNPITSLLAIALLDMLVKNCGYAFHLQIATKEFLNELVRRFPERPPPRPSRVQFRVLELLEQWRQTLCSTSKYKDDMGYIRDMHRLLHYKGYDFPEINAGAASVLNPNDSLKSASEMEAEDRAAHSAKLQELIRRGTPADLKEANQLMKVMAGFDQNKVDYRAKAAEETDHIRRKASLLVEMLSGLNEADVLADGDIYQELADSIRNAQPKLQKMCEDESEDQEAVGKLFELNDSINSIVTKYDLLRKGDFAAAQRVP
;
A
#
# COMPACT_ATOMS: atom_id res chain seq x y z
N MET A 1 -22.08 -16.62 9.56
CA MET A 1 -22.72 -15.83 10.64
C MET A 1 -21.62 -15.53 11.64
N VAL A 2 -21.16 -14.28 11.77
CA VAL A 2 -20.21 -13.92 12.83
C VAL A 2 -20.91 -14.19 14.15
N SER A 3 -20.40 -15.10 14.97
CA SER A 3 -20.98 -15.34 16.29
C SER A 3 -20.92 -14.04 17.08
N LEU A 4 -21.96 -13.74 17.86
CA LEU A 4 -21.97 -12.63 18.83
C LEU A 4 -20.74 -12.65 19.76
N ASP A 5 -20.04 -13.78 19.84
CA ASP A 5 -18.76 -13.95 20.54
C ASP A 5 -17.60 -13.11 19.98
N ASP A 6 -17.55 -12.85 18.67
CA ASP A 6 -16.43 -12.13 18.04
C ASP A 6 -16.50 -10.61 18.26
N ILE A 7 -17.70 -10.08 18.48
CA ILE A 7 -17.92 -8.67 18.87
C ILE A 7 -17.59 -8.50 20.36
N ASN A 8 -17.79 -9.54 21.17
CA ASN A 8 -17.54 -9.53 22.61
C ASN A 8 -16.09 -9.82 23.02
N ALA A 9 -15.18 -10.10 22.08
CA ALA A 9 -13.76 -10.30 22.37
C ALA A 9 -13.11 -9.06 23.02
N TYR A 10 -13.67 -7.88 22.79
CA TYR A 10 -13.26 -6.62 23.42
C TYR A 10 -13.70 -6.47 24.88
N SER A 11 -14.74 -7.19 25.28
CA SER A 11 -15.27 -7.24 26.66
C SER A 11 -14.64 -8.37 27.48
N ARG A 12 -13.87 -9.27 26.84
CA ARG A 12 -13.20 -10.37 27.53
C ARG A 12 -11.99 -9.85 28.31
N PRO A 13 -11.76 -10.31 29.55
CA PRO A 13 -10.58 -9.94 30.31
C PRO A 13 -9.32 -10.33 29.52
N GLN A 14 -8.34 -9.42 29.44
CA GLN A 14 -7.12 -9.57 28.63
C GLN A 14 -6.34 -10.86 28.94
N SER A 15 -6.51 -11.43 30.13
CA SER A 15 -5.93 -12.71 30.56
C SER A 15 -6.44 -13.94 29.77
N SER A 16 -7.54 -13.81 29.03
CA SER A 16 -8.15 -14.90 28.26
C SER A 16 -7.78 -14.92 26.77
N LEU A 17 -7.03 -13.93 26.29
CA LEU A 17 -6.64 -13.80 24.89
C LEU A 17 -5.31 -14.51 24.60
N PRO A 18 -5.09 -15.04 23.38
CA PRO A 18 -3.78 -15.48 22.94
C PRO A 18 -2.74 -14.37 23.15
N LYS A 19 -1.53 -14.73 23.61
CA LYS A 19 -0.48 -13.75 23.98
C LYS A 19 -0.20 -12.70 22.90
N GLY A 20 -0.27 -13.07 21.62
CA GLY A 20 -0.10 -12.15 20.48
C GLY A 20 -1.20 -11.08 20.39
N THR A 21 -2.46 -11.48 20.54
CA THR A 21 -3.62 -10.58 20.51
C THR A 21 -3.64 -9.64 21.73
N ALA A 22 -3.25 -10.14 22.92
CA ALA A 22 -3.13 -9.31 24.12
C ALA A 22 -2.05 -8.22 23.96
N HIS A 23 -0.91 -8.57 23.35
CA HIS A 23 0.17 -7.64 23.07
C HIS A 23 -0.24 -6.55 22.07
N LEU A 24 -0.90 -6.94 20.98
CA LEU A 24 -1.46 -6.03 19.99
C LEU A 24 -2.40 -4.99 20.65
N TYR A 25 -3.35 -5.45 21.47
CA TYR A 25 -4.28 -4.54 22.15
C TYR A 25 -3.59 -3.63 23.14
N SER A 26 -2.58 -4.11 23.88
CA SER A 26 -1.76 -3.26 24.74
C SER A 26 -1.09 -2.13 23.95
N TYR A 27 -0.52 -2.44 22.78
CA TYR A 27 0.15 -1.46 21.94
C TYR A 27 -0.83 -0.45 21.35
N ILE A 28 -1.98 -0.90 20.85
CA ILE A 28 -3.03 -0.01 20.35
C ILE A 28 -3.54 0.91 21.46
N ASN A 29 -3.73 0.40 22.68
CA ASN A 29 -4.12 1.22 23.84
C ASN A 29 -3.07 2.29 24.16
N ARG A 30 -1.78 1.96 24.11
CA ARG A 30 -0.68 2.90 24.34
C ARG A 30 -0.59 3.95 23.22
N ALA A 31 -0.70 3.54 21.96
CA ALA A 31 -0.65 4.42 20.80
C ALA A 31 -1.82 5.42 20.77
N THR A 32 -2.98 5.00 21.25
CA THR A 32 -4.23 5.81 21.27
C THR A 32 -4.53 6.42 22.64
N SER A 33 -3.55 6.43 23.54
CA SER A 33 -3.71 7.03 24.87
C SER A 33 -4.00 8.53 24.75
N PRO A 34 -5.01 9.06 25.45
CA PRO A 34 -5.31 10.50 25.43
C PRO A 34 -4.20 11.36 26.03
N SER A 35 -3.24 10.76 26.74
CA SER A 35 -2.05 11.43 27.25
C SER A 35 -1.00 11.70 26.18
N ASN A 36 -1.13 11.11 24.99
CA ASN A 36 -0.21 11.37 23.88
C ASN A 36 -0.55 12.71 23.24
N PHE A 37 0.45 13.58 23.12
CA PHE A 37 0.30 14.88 22.46
C PHE A 37 0.14 14.75 20.94
N GLU A 38 0.83 13.78 20.35
CA GLU A 38 0.85 13.52 18.90
C GLU A 38 0.92 12.00 18.62
N PRO A 39 0.67 11.57 17.37
CA PRO A 39 0.83 10.17 16.98
C PRO A 39 2.26 9.67 17.22
N ASN A 40 2.42 8.61 18.01
CA ASN A 40 3.71 7.98 18.22
C ASN A 40 4.07 7.12 16.99
N LEU A 41 4.80 7.71 16.04
CA LEU A 41 5.16 7.07 14.77
C LEU A 41 5.95 5.77 14.98
N ALA A 42 6.87 5.74 15.94
CA ALA A 42 7.67 4.56 16.24
C ALA A 42 6.79 3.40 16.72
N LEU A 43 5.88 3.66 17.66
CA LEU A 43 4.95 2.63 18.15
C LEU A 43 3.95 2.21 17.05
N ASN A 44 3.51 3.14 16.20
CA ASN A 44 2.61 2.81 15.09
C ASN A 44 3.28 1.88 14.07
N LEU A 45 4.56 2.10 13.76
CA LEU A 45 5.37 1.19 12.92
C LEU A 45 5.55 -0.17 13.59
N GLU A 46 5.85 -0.19 14.89
CA GLU A 46 5.97 -1.43 15.65
C GLU A 46 4.67 -2.26 15.62
N ILE A 47 3.51 -1.60 15.68
CA ILE A 47 2.20 -2.26 15.50
C ILE A 47 2.07 -2.82 14.08
N ALA A 48 2.47 -2.08 13.05
CA ALA A 48 2.43 -2.55 11.66
C ALA A 48 3.32 -3.79 11.45
N ASP A 49 4.54 -3.77 11.99
CA ASP A 49 5.48 -4.89 11.93
C ASP A 49 4.95 -6.12 12.67
N LEU A 50 4.30 -5.92 13.82
CA LEU A 50 3.65 -7.00 14.56
C LEU A 50 2.52 -7.66 13.76
N ILE A 51 1.71 -6.86 13.05
CA ILE A 51 0.63 -7.37 12.20
C ILE A 51 1.21 -8.16 11.01
N ASN A 52 2.23 -7.60 10.35
CA ASN A 52 2.88 -8.18 9.18
C ASN A 52 3.63 -9.48 9.49
N SER A 53 4.27 -9.56 10.66
CA SER A 53 5.04 -10.74 11.08
C SER A 53 4.15 -11.90 11.55
N LYS A 54 3.08 -11.63 12.31
CA LYS A 54 2.22 -12.66 12.88
C LYS A 54 1.17 -13.19 11.91
N LYS A 55 0.72 -12.37 10.94
CA LYS A 55 -0.32 -12.72 9.94
C LYS A 55 -1.58 -13.33 10.61
N GLY A 56 -2.39 -14.08 9.87
CA GLY A 56 -3.57 -14.73 10.43
C GLY A 56 -4.67 -13.73 10.78
N ASN A 57 -5.20 -13.80 12.01
CA ASN A 57 -6.30 -12.93 12.46
C ASN A 57 -5.83 -11.52 12.89
N MET A 58 -4.53 -11.26 12.93
CA MET A 58 -3.97 -10.01 13.45
C MET A 58 -4.45 -8.74 12.71
N PRO A 59 -4.52 -8.71 11.36
CA PRO A 59 -5.06 -7.54 10.65
C PRO A 59 -6.51 -7.24 11.07
N ARG A 60 -7.32 -8.29 11.25
CA ARG A 60 -8.72 -8.16 11.68
C ARG A 60 -8.83 -7.65 13.10
N ASP A 61 -8.11 -8.28 14.03
CA ASP A 61 -8.11 -7.90 15.44
C ASP A 61 -7.67 -6.43 15.60
N ALA A 62 -6.67 -5.99 14.83
CA ALA A 62 -6.23 -4.60 14.78
C ALA A 62 -7.29 -3.65 14.20
N ALA A 63 -7.91 -4.00 13.05
CA ALA A 63 -8.94 -3.17 12.45
C ALA A 63 -10.15 -2.99 13.39
N VAL A 64 -10.62 -4.09 13.99
CA VAL A 64 -11.69 -4.05 15.00
C VAL A 64 -11.28 -3.21 16.20
N ALA A 65 -10.07 -3.38 16.71
CA ALA A 65 -9.54 -2.58 17.82
C ALA A 65 -9.57 -1.08 17.56
N ILE A 66 -9.09 -0.70 16.39
CA ILE A 66 -8.91 0.70 16.03
C ILE A 66 -10.25 1.37 15.80
N VAL A 67 -11.20 0.72 15.09
CA VAL A 67 -12.51 1.34 14.85
C VAL A 67 -13.29 1.59 16.15
N HIS A 68 -13.12 0.73 17.16
CA HIS A 68 -13.65 0.98 18.51
C HIS A 68 -13.00 2.21 19.16
N LYS A 69 -11.69 2.40 18.99
CA LYS A 69 -10.98 3.60 19.50
C LYS A 69 -11.38 4.87 18.75
N ILE A 70 -11.64 4.80 17.45
CA ILE A 70 -12.17 5.92 16.66
C ILE A 70 -13.51 6.39 17.23
N ASN A 71 -14.35 5.45 17.68
CA ASN A 71 -15.64 5.73 18.30
C ASN A 71 -15.57 6.14 19.79
N SER A 72 -14.38 6.40 20.33
CA SER A 72 -14.20 6.93 21.69
C SER A 72 -14.92 8.28 21.87
N LEU A 73 -15.36 8.55 23.10
CA LEU A 73 -15.88 9.87 23.49
C LEU A 73 -14.76 10.92 23.55
N ASN A 74 -13.51 10.49 23.77
CA ASN A 74 -12.37 11.38 23.82
C ASN A 74 -11.86 11.65 22.38
N PRO A 75 -11.94 12.90 21.89
CA PRO A 75 -11.55 13.22 20.51
C PRO A 75 -10.06 13.03 20.25
N ILE A 76 -9.19 13.15 21.26
CA ILE A 76 -7.75 12.88 21.13
C ILE A 76 -7.53 11.40 20.81
N THR A 77 -8.14 10.50 21.59
CA THR A 77 -8.10 9.05 21.32
C THR A 77 -8.62 8.73 19.92
N SER A 78 -9.74 9.34 19.50
CA SER A 78 -10.29 9.14 18.16
C SER A 78 -9.31 9.58 17.06
N LEU A 79 -8.69 10.75 17.19
CA LEU A 79 -7.75 11.27 16.20
C LEU A 79 -6.46 10.46 16.14
N LEU A 80 -5.92 10.02 17.29
CA LEU A 80 -4.76 9.14 17.35
C LEU A 80 -5.07 7.77 16.74
N ALA A 81 -6.28 7.24 16.96
CA ALA A 81 -6.72 5.99 16.34
C ALA A 81 -6.87 6.12 14.83
N ILE A 82 -7.37 7.25 14.33
CA ILE A 82 -7.40 7.54 12.88
C ILE A 82 -5.99 7.63 12.30
N ALA A 83 -5.05 8.27 13.01
CA ALA A 83 -3.65 8.35 12.57
C ALA A 83 -2.97 6.97 12.54
N LEU A 84 -3.25 6.13 13.54
CA LEU A 84 -2.79 4.73 13.53
C LEU A 84 -3.42 3.95 12.38
N LEU A 85 -4.73 4.10 12.14
CA LEU A 85 -5.43 3.44 11.02
C LEU A 85 -4.76 3.78 9.68
N ASP A 86 -4.53 5.06 9.42
CA ASP A 86 -3.84 5.55 8.22
C ASP A 86 -2.46 4.89 8.04
N MET A 87 -1.68 4.82 9.12
CA MET A 87 -0.37 4.18 9.12
C MET A 87 -0.46 2.69 8.78
N LEU A 88 -1.42 1.96 9.34
CA LEU A 88 -1.60 0.53 9.06
C LEU A 88 -2.08 0.27 7.64
N VAL A 89 -2.96 1.12 7.09
CA VAL A 89 -3.38 1.00 5.68
C VAL A 89 -2.19 1.16 4.74
N LYS A 90 -1.24 2.05 5.06
CA LYS A 90 -0.03 2.27 4.26
C LYS A 90 1.02 1.15 4.39
N ASN A 91 1.08 0.45 5.52
CA ASN A 91 2.18 -0.47 5.83
C ASN A 91 1.79 -1.96 5.89
N CYS A 92 0.51 -2.31 6.05
CA CYS A 92 0.09 -3.70 6.23
C CYS A 92 -0.45 -4.38 4.95
N GLY A 93 -0.59 -3.61 3.87
CA GLY A 93 -0.97 -4.12 2.56
C GLY A 93 -2.33 -4.83 2.52
N TYR A 94 -2.48 -5.71 1.53
CA TYR A 94 -3.77 -6.25 1.12
C TYR A 94 -4.52 -7.00 2.23
N ALA A 95 -3.81 -7.71 3.11
CA ALA A 95 -4.43 -8.43 4.22
C ALA A 95 -5.19 -7.50 5.18
N PHE A 96 -4.68 -6.28 5.41
CA PHE A 96 -5.36 -5.26 6.20
C PHE A 96 -6.42 -4.52 5.39
N HIS A 97 -6.17 -4.27 4.10
CA HIS A 97 -7.15 -3.65 3.19
C HIS A 97 -8.45 -4.44 3.14
N LEU A 98 -8.40 -5.77 3.10
CA LEU A 98 -9.57 -6.65 3.16
C LEU A 98 -10.44 -6.42 4.40
N GLN A 99 -9.84 -6.05 5.54
CA GLN A 99 -10.56 -5.87 6.79
C GLN A 99 -11.27 -4.51 6.84
N ILE A 100 -10.63 -3.46 6.30
CA ILE A 100 -11.24 -2.12 6.22
C ILE A 100 -12.27 -2.03 5.09
N ALA A 101 -12.18 -2.89 4.08
CA ALA A 101 -13.13 -2.98 2.97
C ALA A 101 -14.37 -3.83 3.29
N THR A 102 -14.68 -4.06 4.57
CA THR A 102 -15.90 -4.76 4.99
C THR A 102 -17.03 -3.78 5.30
N LYS A 103 -18.27 -4.21 5.05
CA LYS A 103 -19.46 -3.42 5.38
C LYS A 103 -19.53 -3.13 6.88
N GLU A 104 -19.15 -4.10 7.70
CA GLU A 104 -19.13 -4.02 9.16
C GLU A 104 -18.16 -2.94 9.64
N PHE A 105 -16.91 -2.98 9.15
CA PHE A 105 -15.90 -1.97 9.50
C PHE A 105 -16.33 -0.57 9.07
N LEU A 106 -16.80 -0.41 7.83
CA LEU A 106 -17.17 0.90 7.30
C LEU A 106 -18.38 1.50 8.02
N ASN A 107 -19.37 0.68 8.40
CA ASN A 107 -20.50 1.14 9.21
C ASN A 107 -20.06 1.58 10.61
N GLU A 108 -19.14 0.85 11.25
CA GLU A 108 -18.59 1.28 12.54
C GLU A 108 -17.73 2.54 12.40
N LEU A 109 -16.97 2.70 11.31
CA LEU A 109 -16.15 3.87 11.04
C LEU A 109 -16.99 5.16 10.95
N VAL A 110 -18.18 5.08 10.35
CA VAL A 110 -19.09 6.22 10.18
C VAL A 110 -20.19 6.27 11.24
N ARG A 111 -20.15 5.40 12.26
CA ARG A 111 -21.22 5.26 13.26
C ARG A 111 -21.61 6.55 13.96
N ARG A 112 -20.67 7.48 14.14
CA ARG A 112 -20.86 8.78 14.81
C ARG A 112 -21.24 9.91 13.84
N PHE A 113 -21.51 9.59 12.58
CA PHE A 113 -21.98 10.56 11.60
C PHE A 113 -23.49 10.76 11.77
N PRO A 114 -23.97 12.01 11.83
CA PRO A 114 -25.40 12.28 11.79
C PRO A 114 -26.02 11.84 10.45
N GLU A 115 -27.35 11.82 10.37
CA GLU A 115 -28.04 11.45 9.13
C GLU A 115 -27.75 12.46 7.99
N ARG A 116 -27.61 13.73 8.35
CA ARG A 116 -27.28 14.85 7.46
C ARG A 116 -26.02 15.57 7.96
N PRO A 117 -25.20 16.12 7.05
CA PRO A 117 -23.99 16.84 7.43
C PRO A 117 -24.31 18.00 8.38
N PRO A 118 -23.57 18.13 9.51
CA PRO A 118 -23.73 19.27 10.39
C PRO A 118 -23.12 20.53 9.74
N PRO A 119 -23.57 21.75 10.10
CA PRO A 119 -22.99 22.99 9.58
C PRO A 119 -21.48 23.14 9.83
N ARG A 120 -20.97 22.48 10.87
CA ARG A 120 -19.53 22.37 11.16
C ARG A 120 -19.18 20.92 11.49
N PRO A 121 -18.57 20.19 10.55
CA PRO A 121 -18.07 18.84 10.81
C PRO A 121 -17.03 18.85 11.93
N SER A 122 -17.06 17.81 12.77
CA SER A 122 -16.01 17.63 13.77
C SER A 122 -14.68 17.28 13.09
N ARG A 123 -13.56 17.56 13.76
CA ARG A 123 -12.24 17.18 13.24
C ARG A 123 -12.13 15.67 12.99
N VAL A 124 -12.80 14.85 13.81
CA VAL A 124 -12.86 13.39 13.61
C VAL A 124 -13.62 13.04 12.32
N GLN A 125 -14.79 13.65 12.09
CA GLN A 125 -15.58 13.43 10.87
C GLN A 125 -14.79 13.84 9.62
N PHE A 126 -14.15 15.00 9.66
CA PHE A 126 -13.30 15.49 8.56
C PHE A 126 -12.18 14.50 8.24
N ARG A 127 -11.46 14.00 9.25
CA ARG A 127 -10.37 13.02 9.05
C ARG A 127 -10.87 11.67 8.52
N VAL A 128 -12.07 11.22 8.91
CA VAL A 128 -12.68 10.01 8.36
C VAL A 128 -13.06 10.19 6.88
N LEU A 129 -13.63 11.34 6.52
CA LEU A 129 -13.94 11.67 5.12
C LEU A 129 -12.66 11.73 4.27
N GLU A 130 -11.60 12.34 4.80
CA GLU A 130 -10.29 12.36 4.14
C GLU A 130 -9.75 10.96 3.86
N LEU A 131 -9.81 10.05 4.85
CA LEU A 131 -9.38 8.66 4.64
C LEU A 131 -10.22 7.94 3.57
N LEU A 132 -11.55 8.09 3.61
CA LEU A 132 -12.42 7.46 2.64
C LEU A 132 -12.17 7.96 1.21
N GLU A 133 -11.92 9.27 1.03
CA GLU A 133 -11.57 9.81 -0.27
C GLU A 133 -10.19 9.33 -0.74
N GLN A 134 -9.20 9.30 0.16
CA GLN A 134 -7.89 8.75 -0.17
C GLN A 134 -7.99 7.29 -0.60
N TRP A 135 -8.72 6.44 0.14
CA TRP A 135 -8.89 5.02 -0.21
C TRP A 135 -9.67 4.82 -1.52
N ARG A 136 -10.62 5.71 -1.84
CA ARG A 136 -11.33 5.69 -3.12
C ARG A 136 -10.38 6.01 -4.28
N GLN A 137 -9.56 7.06 -4.14
CA GLN A 137 -8.62 7.49 -5.17
C GLN A 137 -7.45 6.50 -5.36
N THR A 138 -7.10 5.75 -4.32
CA THR A 138 -5.95 4.83 -4.32
C THR A 138 -6.42 3.38 -4.41
N LEU A 139 -6.78 2.76 -3.27
CA LEU A 139 -7.15 1.35 -3.17
C LEU A 139 -8.26 0.91 -4.13
N CYS A 140 -9.25 1.77 -4.42
CA CYS A 140 -10.35 1.42 -5.32
C CYS A 140 -10.07 1.72 -6.80
N SER A 141 -8.95 2.38 -7.13
CA SER A 141 -8.66 2.86 -8.48
C SER A 141 -7.35 2.28 -9.03
N THR A 142 -6.27 2.36 -8.27
CA THR A 142 -4.92 2.00 -8.70
C THR A 142 -4.47 0.62 -8.23
N SER A 143 -5.06 0.09 -7.16
CA SER A 143 -4.71 -1.24 -6.64
C SER A 143 -5.07 -2.37 -7.61
N LYS A 144 -4.20 -3.39 -7.65
CA LYS A 144 -4.47 -4.67 -8.30
C LYS A 144 -5.72 -5.37 -7.74
N TYR A 145 -6.03 -5.16 -6.46
CA TYR A 145 -7.14 -5.81 -5.76
C TYR A 145 -8.35 -4.88 -5.58
N LYS A 146 -8.51 -3.88 -6.47
CA LYS A 146 -9.58 -2.87 -6.40
C LYS A 146 -11.00 -3.44 -6.36
N ASP A 147 -11.22 -4.60 -6.98
CA ASP A 147 -12.54 -5.24 -7.04
C ASP A 147 -13.00 -5.71 -5.65
N ASP A 148 -12.05 -6.05 -4.76
CA ASP A 148 -12.32 -6.42 -3.38
C ASP A 148 -12.61 -5.19 -2.47
N MET A 149 -12.36 -3.98 -2.98
CA MET A 149 -12.56 -2.70 -2.25
C MET A 149 -13.94 -2.08 -2.48
N GLY A 150 -14.88 -2.82 -3.09
CA GLY A 150 -16.19 -2.30 -3.53
C GLY A 150 -17.00 -1.58 -2.44
N TYR A 151 -17.00 -2.09 -1.21
CA TYR A 151 -17.74 -1.46 -0.11
C TYR A 151 -17.20 -0.08 0.28
N ILE A 152 -15.90 0.20 0.09
CA ILE A 152 -15.33 1.53 0.33
C ILE A 152 -15.95 2.53 -0.66
N ARG A 153 -16.02 2.15 -1.95
CA ARG A 153 -16.65 2.97 -2.99
C ARG A 153 -18.13 3.20 -2.71
N ASP A 154 -18.84 2.19 -2.25
CA ASP A 154 -20.27 2.30 -1.92
C ASP A 154 -20.50 3.20 -0.71
N MET A 155 -19.67 3.08 0.34
CA MET A 155 -19.73 3.96 1.51
C MET A 155 -19.44 5.42 1.13
N HIS A 156 -18.41 5.66 0.32
CA HIS A 156 -18.11 6.99 -0.21
C HIS A 156 -19.31 7.58 -0.97
N ARG A 157 -19.88 6.82 -1.93
CA ARG A 157 -21.06 7.25 -2.70
C ARG A 157 -22.26 7.55 -1.80
N LEU A 158 -22.49 6.72 -0.78
CA LEU A 158 -23.58 6.90 0.18
C LEU A 158 -23.44 8.21 0.96
N LEU A 159 -22.25 8.50 1.48
CA LEU A 159 -22.00 9.75 2.22
C LEU A 159 -22.09 10.97 1.30
N HIS A 160 -21.57 10.87 0.08
CA HIS A 160 -21.69 11.94 -0.91
C HIS A 160 -23.16 12.24 -1.24
N TYR A 161 -23.97 11.19 -1.45
CA TYR A 161 -25.42 11.32 -1.67
C TYR A 161 -26.16 11.95 -0.47
N LYS A 162 -25.70 11.68 0.76
CA LYS A 162 -26.22 12.33 1.98
C LYS A 162 -25.81 13.79 2.13
N GLY A 163 -24.96 14.31 1.23
CA GLY A 163 -24.50 15.70 1.22
C GLY A 163 -23.21 15.95 1.99
N TYR A 164 -22.44 14.90 2.34
CA TYR A 164 -21.11 15.10 2.92
C TYR A 164 -20.11 15.52 1.85
N ASP A 165 -19.39 16.61 2.11
CA ASP A 165 -18.30 17.08 1.28
C ASP A 165 -17.00 16.39 1.67
N PHE A 166 -16.32 15.82 0.67
CA PHE A 166 -15.03 15.17 0.83
C PHE A 166 -13.90 16.18 0.61
N PRO A 167 -12.89 16.23 1.50
CA PRO A 167 -11.78 17.16 1.33
C PRO A 167 -10.87 16.73 0.18
N GLU A 168 -10.16 17.72 -0.38
CA GLU A 168 -9.10 17.44 -1.35
C GLU A 168 -7.95 16.67 -0.69
N ILE A 169 -7.46 15.65 -1.39
CA ILE A 169 -6.34 14.83 -0.94
C ILE A 169 -5.07 15.37 -1.55
N ASN A 170 -4.06 15.59 -0.72
CA ASN A 170 -2.72 15.94 -1.19
C ASN A 170 -2.17 14.78 -2.04
N ALA A 171 -1.73 15.08 -3.26
CA ALA A 171 -1.17 14.10 -4.20
C ALA A 171 -0.02 13.28 -3.59
N GLY A 172 0.84 13.89 -2.76
CA GLY A 172 1.92 13.19 -2.07
C GLY A 172 1.44 12.25 -0.96
N ALA A 173 0.27 12.50 -0.36
CA ALA A 173 -0.33 11.57 0.59
C ALA A 173 -1.01 10.39 -0.13
N ALA A 174 -1.57 10.63 -1.32
CA ALA A 174 -2.16 9.59 -2.16
C ALA A 174 -1.11 8.68 -2.80
N SER A 175 0.04 9.22 -3.21
CA SER A 175 1.09 8.46 -3.89
C SER A 175 1.61 7.27 -3.08
N VAL A 176 1.68 7.38 -1.75
CA VAL A 176 2.13 6.31 -0.85
C VAL A 176 1.29 5.03 -0.96
N LEU A 177 0.00 5.14 -1.27
CA LEU A 177 -0.89 3.99 -1.43
C LEU A 177 -1.03 3.53 -2.88
N ASN A 178 -0.55 4.31 -3.84
CA ASN A 178 -0.52 3.88 -5.22
C ASN A 178 0.59 2.83 -5.40
N PRO A 179 0.42 1.89 -6.34
CA PRO A 179 1.53 1.05 -6.77
C PRO A 179 2.68 1.96 -7.19
N ASN A 180 3.79 1.90 -6.47
CA ASN A 180 5.01 2.61 -6.86
C ASN A 180 5.63 1.88 -8.06
N ASP A 181 6.30 2.61 -8.95
CA ASP A 181 7.15 2.10 -10.05
C ASP A 181 8.42 1.37 -9.55
N SER A 182 8.33 0.88 -8.33
CA SER A 182 9.32 0.08 -7.66
C SER A 182 9.34 -1.28 -8.37
N LEU A 183 10.35 -1.47 -9.22
CA LEU A 183 10.65 -2.75 -9.88
C LEU A 183 10.57 -3.92 -8.89
N LYS A 184 10.05 -5.07 -9.32
CA LYS A 184 9.96 -6.30 -8.51
C LYS A 184 10.45 -7.47 -9.34
N SER A 185 11.16 -8.39 -8.70
CA SER A 185 11.56 -9.64 -9.37
C SER A 185 10.35 -10.57 -9.53
N ALA A 186 10.45 -11.56 -10.43
CA ALA A 186 9.40 -12.55 -10.62
C ALA A 186 9.07 -13.31 -9.31
N SER A 187 10.10 -13.64 -8.53
CA SER A 187 9.98 -14.30 -7.23
C SER A 187 9.26 -13.42 -6.19
N GLU A 188 9.58 -12.12 -6.15
CA GLU A 188 8.92 -11.16 -5.26
C GLU A 188 7.44 -11.00 -5.62
N MET A 189 7.11 -10.83 -6.90
CA MET A 189 5.72 -10.74 -7.35
C MET A 189 4.92 -12.02 -7.03
N GLU A 190 5.51 -13.19 -7.23
CA GLU A 190 4.86 -14.46 -6.89
C GLU A 190 4.62 -14.58 -5.38
N ALA A 191 5.61 -14.21 -4.55
CA ALA A 191 5.48 -14.26 -3.10
C ALA A 191 4.38 -13.31 -2.59
N GLU A 192 4.30 -12.10 -3.15
CA GLU A 192 3.23 -11.14 -2.86
C GLU A 192 1.85 -11.68 -3.24
N ASP A 193 1.69 -12.22 -4.46
CA ASP A 193 0.41 -12.80 -4.91
C ASP A 193 0.00 -13.99 -4.07
N ARG A 194 0.95 -14.85 -3.69
CA ARG A 194 0.70 -15.99 -2.81
C ARG A 194 0.27 -15.53 -1.42
N ALA A 195 0.89 -14.49 -0.87
CA ALA A 195 0.50 -13.91 0.40
C ALA A 195 -0.90 -13.29 0.34
N ALA A 196 -1.21 -12.58 -0.75
CA ALA A 196 -2.52 -11.99 -0.99
C ALA A 196 -3.62 -13.05 -1.14
N HIS A 197 -3.38 -14.11 -1.92
CA HIS A 197 -4.29 -15.24 -2.07
C HIS A 197 -4.53 -15.95 -0.73
N SER A 198 -3.47 -16.18 0.06
CA SER A 198 -3.59 -16.77 1.40
C SER A 198 -4.47 -15.92 2.33
N ALA A 199 -4.26 -14.60 2.36
CA ALA A 199 -5.08 -13.69 3.15
C ALA A 199 -6.55 -13.67 2.70
N LYS A 200 -6.80 -13.62 1.38
CA LYS A 200 -8.14 -13.65 0.81
C LYS A 200 -8.85 -14.97 1.14
N LEU A 201 -8.16 -16.10 0.97
CA LEU A 201 -8.69 -17.43 1.28
C LEU A 201 -9.12 -17.54 2.74
N GLN A 202 -8.27 -17.06 3.67
CA GLN A 202 -8.59 -17.07 5.09
C GLN A 202 -9.86 -16.26 5.39
N GLU A 203 -10.02 -15.08 4.79
CA GLU A 203 -11.20 -14.24 4.99
C GLU A 203 -12.47 -14.87 4.40
N LEU A 204 -12.40 -15.47 3.20
CA LEU A 204 -13.52 -16.16 2.57
C LEU A 204 -14.01 -17.35 3.42
N ILE A 205 -13.08 -18.19 3.90
CA ILE A 205 -13.40 -19.31 4.79
C ILE A 205 -14.05 -18.81 6.09
N ARG A 206 -13.55 -17.70 6.64
CA ARG A 206 -14.08 -17.11 7.88
C ARG A 206 -15.51 -16.59 7.72
N ARG A 207 -15.83 -15.91 6.62
CA ARG A 207 -17.19 -15.41 6.35
C ARG A 207 -18.15 -16.57 6.11
N GLY A 208 -17.71 -17.56 5.33
CA GLY A 208 -18.39 -18.84 5.15
C GLY A 208 -19.75 -18.74 4.46
N THR A 209 -20.04 -17.67 3.71
CA THR A 209 -21.27 -17.63 2.91
C THR A 209 -21.16 -18.59 1.71
N PRO A 210 -22.28 -19.03 1.11
CA PRO A 210 -22.22 -19.91 -0.06
C PRO A 210 -21.42 -19.31 -1.23
N ALA A 211 -21.47 -17.99 -1.41
CA ALA A 211 -20.69 -17.28 -2.41
C ALA A 211 -19.19 -17.28 -2.04
N ASP A 212 -18.86 -16.97 -0.79
CA ASP A 212 -17.46 -16.96 -0.32
C ASP A 212 -16.81 -18.34 -0.43
N LEU A 213 -17.52 -19.40 -0.08
CA LEU A 213 -17.00 -20.77 -0.15
C LEU A 213 -16.77 -21.21 -1.60
N LYS A 214 -17.61 -20.76 -2.55
CA LYS A 214 -17.41 -21.01 -3.98
C LYS A 214 -16.14 -20.31 -4.47
N GLU A 215 -15.94 -19.04 -4.11
CA GLU A 215 -14.73 -18.29 -4.44
C GLU A 215 -13.48 -18.89 -3.77
N ALA A 216 -13.58 -19.30 -2.51
CA ALA A 216 -12.50 -19.98 -1.78
C ALA A 216 -12.07 -21.27 -2.49
N ASN A 217 -13.03 -22.08 -2.96
CA ASN A 217 -12.74 -23.30 -3.71
C ASN A 217 -12.01 -23.01 -5.04
N GLN A 218 -12.41 -21.95 -5.74
CA GLN A 218 -11.72 -21.50 -6.95
C GLN A 218 -10.29 -21.05 -6.63
N LEU A 219 -10.13 -20.23 -5.59
CA LEU A 219 -8.83 -19.72 -5.18
C LEU A 219 -7.88 -20.83 -4.72
N MET A 220 -8.38 -21.83 -3.99
CA MET A 220 -7.60 -23.02 -3.61
C MET A 220 -7.09 -23.79 -4.83
N LYS A 221 -7.92 -23.90 -5.89
CA LYS A 221 -7.51 -24.53 -7.15
C LYS A 221 -6.34 -23.78 -7.81
N VAL A 222 -6.41 -22.45 -7.82
CA VAL A 222 -5.32 -21.58 -8.34
C VAL A 222 -4.06 -21.73 -7.49
N MET A 223 -4.18 -21.68 -6.17
CA MET A 223 -3.04 -21.80 -5.25
C MET A 223 -2.37 -23.18 -5.32
N ALA A 224 -3.13 -24.24 -5.60
CA ALA A 224 -2.62 -25.61 -5.76
C ALA A 224 -2.04 -25.89 -7.16
N GLY A 225 -2.05 -24.91 -8.07
CA GLY A 225 -1.44 -25.04 -9.40
C GLY A 225 -2.25 -25.87 -10.41
N PHE A 226 -3.53 -26.11 -10.13
CA PHE A 226 -4.44 -26.85 -11.04
C PHE A 226 -5.05 -25.96 -12.13
N ASP A 227 -4.67 -24.67 -12.19
CA ASP A 227 -5.11 -23.75 -13.22
C ASP A 227 -4.15 -23.79 -14.42
N GLN A 228 -4.71 -23.85 -15.64
CA GLN A 228 -3.94 -23.83 -16.88
C GLN A 228 -3.41 -22.43 -17.21
N ASN A 229 -4.04 -21.38 -16.65
CA ASN A 229 -3.62 -19.98 -16.79
C ASN A 229 -2.70 -19.56 -15.64
N LYS A 230 -1.57 -20.26 -15.47
CA LYS A 230 -0.55 -19.83 -14.51
C LYS A 230 -0.05 -18.44 -14.93
N VAL A 231 -0.10 -17.49 -13.99
CA VAL A 231 0.48 -16.15 -14.20
C VAL A 231 1.96 -16.32 -14.50
N ASP A 232 2.40 -15.84 -15.66
CA ASP A 232 3.81 -15.79 -16.00
C ASP A 232 4.46 -14.58 -15.32
N TYR A 233 5.03 -14.82 -14.14
CA TYR A 233 5.72 -13.79 -13.37
C TYR A 233 7.02 -13.34 -14.05
N ARG A 234 7.65 -14.18 -14.88
CA ARG A 234 8.85 -13.79 -15.64
C ARG A 234 8.49 -12.79 -16.72
N ALA A 235 7.41 -13.05 -17.47
CA ALA A 235 6.93 -12.10 -18.47
C ALA A 235 6.56 -10.73 -17.84
N LYS A 236 5.95 -10.72 -16.65
CA LYS A 236 5.65 -9.46 -15.93
C LYS A 236 6.90 -8.72 -15.46
N ALA A 237 7.90 -9.44 -14.95
CA ALA A 237 9.17 -8.83 -14.56
C ALA A 237 9.91 -8.24 -15.78
N ALA A 238 9.85 -8.91 -16.93
CA ALA A 238 10.39 -8.41 -18.19
C ALA A 238 9.66 -7.13 -18.66
N GLU A 239 8.32 -7.08 -18.52
CA GLU A 239 7.53 -5.88 -18.85
C GLU A 239 7.94 -4.66 -17.98
N GLU A 240 8.07 -4.85 -16.67
CA GLU A 240 8.56 -3.81 -15.74
C GLU A 240 9.98 -3.32 -16.09
N THR A 241 10.85 -4.26 -16.48
CA THR A 241 12.21 -3.98 -16.95
C THR A 241 12.20 -3.15 -18.24
N ASP A 242 11.29 -3.47 -19.17
CA ASP A 242 11.11 -2.72 -20.41
C ASP A 242 10.54 -1.31 -20.15
N HIS A 243 9.68 -1.14 -19.14
CA HIS A 243 9.23 0.19 -18.70
C HIS A 243 10.40 1.07 -18.25
N ILE A 244 11.33 0.52 -17.47
CA ILE A 244 12.53 1.26 -17.05
C ILE A 244 13.45 1.54 -18.23
N ARG A 245 13.62 0.60 -19.16
CA ARG A 245 14.39 0.82 -20.38
C ARG A 245 13.82 1.99 -21.19
N ARG A 246 12.50 2.07 -21.35
CA ARG A 246 11.84 3.21 -22.03
C ARG A 246 12.09 4.54 -21.32
N LYS A 247 12.01 4.57 -19.98
CA LYS A 247 12.33 5.77 -19.20
C LYS A 247 13.79 6.19 -19.36
N ALA A 248 14.71 5.22 -19.36
CA ALA A 248 16.14 5.46 -19.56
C ALA A 248 16.42 6.03 -20.96
N SER A 249 15.81 5.47 -22.00
CA SER A 249 15.91 6.00 -23.37
C SER A 249 15.35 7.42 -23.49
N LEU A 250 14.22 7.71 -22.85
CA LEU A 250 13.64 9.07 -22.82
C LEU A 250 14.60 10.07 -22.16
N LEU A 251 15.19 9.69 -21.02
CA LEU A 251 16.17 10.56 -20.34
C LEU A 251 17.39 10.81 -21.24
N VAL A 252 17.90 9.80 -21.95
CA VAL A 252 19.00 9.97 -22.92
C VAL A 252 18.64 10.97 -24.02
N GLU A 253 17.46 10.82 -24.63
CA GLU A 253 16.99 11.72 -25.68
C GLU A 253 16.89 13.15 -25.16
N MET A 254 16.28 13.34 -23.99
CA MET A 254 16.14 14.64 -23.36
C MET A 254 17.50 15.26 -23.00
N LEU A 255 18.44 14.49 -22.45
CA LEU A 255 19.78 14.97 -22.11
C LEU A 255 20.63 15.30 -23.34
N SER A 256 20.37 14.65 -24.48
CA SER A 256 21.08 14.90 -25.73
C SER A 256 20.63 16.18 -26.42
N GLY A 257 19.45 16.70 -26.07
CA GLY A 257 18.93 17.99 -26.53
C GLY A 257 19.42 19.20 -25.72
N LEU A 258 20.18 19.00 -24.64
CA LEU A 258 20.68 20.08 -23.79
C LEU A 258 21.94 20.72 -24.37
N ASN A 259 21.99 22.06 -24.33
CA ASN A 259 23.16 22.86 -24.65
C ASN A 259 23.92 23.26 -23.38
N GLU A 260 25.17 23.74 -23.53
CA GLU A 260 26.00 24.23 -22.40
C GLU A 260 25.37 25.37 -21.58
N ALA A 261 24.38 26.06 -22.13
CA ALA A 261 23.66 27.15 -21.47
C ALA A 261 22.43 26.69 -20.67
N ASP A 262 22.00 25.43 -20.83
CA ASP A 262 20.80 24.91 -20.19
C ASP A 262 21.13 24.48 -18.75
N VAL A 263 20.38 25.03 -17.80
CA VAL A 263 20.53 24.73 -16.36
C VAL A 263 19.46 23.73 -15.95
N LEU A 264 19.89 22.56 -15.50
CA LEU A 264 19.03 21.57 -14.86
C LEU A 264 18.59 22.11 -13.49
N ALA A 265 17.29 22.24 -13.29
CA ALA A 265 16.72 22.82 -12.08
C ALA A 265 16.28 21.72 -11.10
N ASP A 266 16.35 22.01 -9.81
CA ASP A 266 15.82 21.08 -8.80
C ASP A 266 14.29 20.92 -8.97
N GLY A 267 13.83 19.68 -9.10
CA GLY A 267 12.44 19.32 -9.31
C GLY A 267 11.97 19.36 -10.77
N ASP A 268 12.89 19.40 -11.74
CA ASP A 268 12.54 19.27 -13.16
C ASP A 268 12.28 17.81 -13.57
N ILE A 269 11.75 17.64 -14.79
CA ILE A 269 11.42 16.31 -15.35
C ILE A 269 12.67 15.42 -15.47
N TYR A 270 13.85 16.02 -15.66
CA TYR A 270 15.11 15.29 -15.74
C TYR A 270 15.44 14.65 -14.40
N GLN A 271 15.26 15.39 -13.29
CA GLN A 271 15.46 14.87 -11.95
C GLN A 271 14.47 13.76 -11.62
N GLU A 272 13.18 13.93 -11.94
CA GLU A 272 12.18 12.88 -11.68
C GLU A 272 12.49 11.58 -12.43
N LEU A 273 12.89 11.67 -13.70
CA LEU A 273 13.31 10.52 -14.50
C LEU A 273 14.60 9.89 -13.95
N ALA A 274 15.60 10.71 -13.64
CA ALA A 274 16.87 10.24 -13.10
C ALA A 274 16.68 9.53 -11.76
N ASP A 275 15.85 10.07 -10.86
CA ASP A 275 15.53 9.47 -9.57
C ASP A 275 14.72 8.18 -9.75
N SER A 276 13.76 8.14 -10.69
CA SER A 276 13.01 6.92 -11.00
C SER A 276 13.92 5.78 -11.50
N ILE A 277 14.90 6.08 -12.35
CA ILE A 277 15.82 5.09 -12.92
C ILE A 277 16.87 4.67 -11.87
N ARG A 278 17.40 5.63 -11.10
CA ARG A 278 18.35 5.37 -10.02
C ARG A 278 17.76 4.45 -8.94
N ASN A 279 16.48 4.62 -8.61
CA ASN A 279 15.76 3.75 -7.67
C ASN A 279 15.58 2.30 -8.18
N ALA A 280 15.66 2.07 -9.49
CA ALA A 280 15.58 0.73 -10.08
C ALA A 280 16.91 -0.03 -10.03
N GLN A 281 18.04 0.67 -9.96
CA GLN A 281 19.38 0.09 -10.07
C GLN A 281 19.69 -0.99 -9.00
N PRO A 282 19.45 -0.78 -7.69
CA PRO A 282 19.72 -1.82 -6.69
C PRO A 282 18.90 -3.10 -6.92
N LYS A 283 17.74 -2.96 -7.57
CA LYS A 283 16.83 -4.07 -7.81
C LYS A 283 17.16 -4.83 -9.08
N LEU A 284 17.60 -4.15 -10.13
CA LEU A 284 18.15 -4.81 -11.31
C LEU A 284 19.35 -5.68 -10.92
N GLN A 285 20.22 -5.18 -10.05
CA GLN A 285 21.34 -5.95 -9.52
C GLN A 285 20.86 -7.21 -8.77
N LYS A 286 19.86 -7.08 -7.90
CA LYS A 286 19.25 -8.22 -7.20
C LYS A 286 18.56 -9.19 -8.17
N MET A 287 17.90 -8.70 -9.22
CA MET A 287 17.30 -9.55 -10.25
C MET A 287 18.35 -10.36 -11.01
N CYS A 288 19.52 -9.79 -11.29
CA CYS A 288 20.63 -10.54 -11.87
C CYS A 288 21.10 -11.69 -10.97
N GLU A 289 21.08 -11.49 -9.64
CA GLU A 289 21.43 -12.54 -8.66
C GLU A 289 20.33 -13.63 -8.59
N ASP A 290 19.06 -13.22 -8.61
CA ASP A 290 17.89 -14.10 -8.50
C ASP A 290 17.63 -14.91 -9.80
N GLU A 291 17.82 -14.33 -10.99
CA GLU A 291 17.51 -14.93 -12.30
C GLU A 291 18.63 -15.81 -12.89
N SER A 292 19.38 -16.51 -12.03
CA SER A 292 20.55 -17.31 -12.41
C SER A 292 20.33 -18.44 -13.45
N GLU A 293 19.08 -18.81 -13.76
CA GLU A 293 18.75 -19.91 -14.67
C GLU A 293 18.63 -19.51 -16.14
N ASP A 294 18.40 -18.23 -16.46
CA ASP A 294 18.20 -17.74 -17.82
C ASP A 294 19.32 -16.78 -18.22
N GLN A 295 20.32 -17.33 -18.92
CA GLN A 295 21.51 -16.57 -19.33
C GLN A 295 21.18 -15.42 -20.29
N GLU A 296 20.11 -15.51 -21.09
CA GLU A 296 19.73 -14.45 -22.01
C GLU A 296 19.04 -13.30 -21.27
N ALA A 297 18.13 -13.62 -20.34
CA ALA A 297 17.47 -12.63 -19.49
C ALA A 297 18.48 -11.88 -18.61
N VAL A 298 19.41 -12.61 -18.00
CA VAL A 298 20.50 -12.04 -17.18
C VAL A 298 21.39 -11.12 -18.00
N GLY A 299 21.73 -11.50 -19.25
CA GLY A 299 22.50 -10.64 -20.15
C GLY A 299 21.81 -9.30 -20.42
N LYS A 300 20.50 -9.33 -20.74
CA LYS A 300 19.70 -8.11 -20.96
C LYS A 300 19.59 -7.24 -19.70
N LEU A 301 19.53 -7.85 -18.52
CA LEU A 301 19.52 -7.12 -17.25
C LEU A 301 20.85 -6.42 -16.98
N PHE A 302 21.98 -7.09 -17.25
CA PHE A 302 23.31 -6.47 -17.14
C PHE A 302 23.48 -5.29 -18.10
N GLU A 303 23.11 -5.46 -19.38
CA GLU A 303 23.16 -4.37 -20.37
C GLU A 303 22.32 -3.16 -19.93
N LEU A 304 21.11 -3.41 -19.41
CA LEU A 304 20.25 -2.35 -18.89
C LEU A 304 20.87 -1.67 -17.66
N ASN A 305 21.43 -2.44 -16.72
CA ASN A 305 22.06 -1.92 -15.52
C ASN A 305 23.27 -1.02 -15.87
N ASP A 306 24.10 -1.44 -16.81
CA ASP A 306 25.27 -0.67 -17.26
C ASP A 306 24.85 0.60 -18.02
N SER A 307 23.80 0.52 -18.85
CA SER A 307 23.21 1.67 -19.51
C SER A 307 22.67 2.68 -18.49
N ILE A 308 21.93 2.21 -17.47
CA ILE A 308 21.41 3.05 -16.40
C ILE A 308 22.54 3.75 -15.64
N ASN A 309 23.60 3.03 -15.28
CA ASN A 309 24.77 3.60 -14.61
C ASN A 309 25.38 4.75 -15.43
N SER A 310 25.54 4.52 -16.73
CA SER A 310 26.11 5.51 -17.65
C SER A 310 25.20 6.75 -17.75
N ILE A 311 23.89 6.55 -17.88
CA ILE A 311 22.91 7.64 -17.97
C ILE A 311 22.86 8.47 -16.68
N VAL A 312 22.81 7.82 -15.52
CA VAL A 312 22.78 8.49 -14.22
C VAL A 312 24.07 9.27 -13.99
N THR A 313 25.22 8.69 -14.35
CA THR A 313 26.52 9.38 -14.26
C THR A 313 26.55 10.60 -15.18
N LYS A 314 26.06 10.46 -16.42
CA LYS A 314 25.98 11.57 -17.38
C LYS A 314 25.08 12.70 -16.86
N TYR A 315 23.91 12.37 -16.30
CA TYR A 315 23.02 13.34 -15.66
C TYR A 315 23.71 14.07 -14.50
N ASP A 316 24.38 13.33 -13.60
CA ASP A 316 25.06 13.92 -12.44
C ASP A 316 26.23 14.85 -12.83
N LEU A 317 26.90 14.58 -13.95
CA LEU A 317 27.94 15.45 -14.51
C LEU A 317 27.36 16.72 -15.16
N LEU A 318 26.28 16.59 -15.92
CA LEU A 318 25.57 17.73 -16.51
C LEU A 318 25.01 18.66 -15.43
N ARG A 319 24.46 18.09 -14.34
CA ARG A 319 23.97 18.87 -13.20
C ARG A 319 25.08 19.65 -12.47
N LYS A 320 26.32 19.14 -12.51
CA LYS A 320 27.50 19.82 -11.95
C LYS A 320 28.12 20.83 -12.92
N GLY A 321 27.60 20.96 -14.13
CA GLY A 321 28.12 21.85 -15.18
C GLY A 321 29.36 21.30 -15.90
N ASP A 322 29.69 20.02 -15.74
CA ASP A 322 30.84 19.39 -16.41
C ASP A 322 30.41 18.70 -17.72
N PHE A 323 30.12 19.53 -18.73
CA PHE A 323 29.70 19.07 -20.06
C PHE A 323 30.77 18.23 -20.77
N ALA A 324 32.05 18.56 -20.58
CA ALA A 324 33.16 17.85 -21.19
C ALA A 324 33.33 16.44 -20.61
N ALA A 325 33.11 16.24 -19.30
CA ALA A 325 33.09 14.90 -18.71
C ALA A 325 31.83 14.14 -19.09
N ALA A 326 30.66 14.80 -19.15
CA ALA A 326 29.40 14.16 -19.52
C ALA A 326 29.40 13.59 -20.95
N GLN A 327 30.09 14.23 -21.90
CA GLN A 327 30.25 13.73 -23.28
C GLN A 327 31.20 12.53 -23.41
N ARG A 328 32.01 12.24 -22.38
CA ARG A 328 32.93 11.09 -22.36
C ARG A 328 32.30 9.84 -21.76
N VAL A 329 31.13 9.97 -21.15
CA VAL A 329 30.38 8.82 -20.62
C VAL A 329 29.79 8.06 -21.82
N PRO A 330 30.05 6.75 -21.93
CA PRO A 330 29.62 5.93 -23.06
C PRO A 330 28.11 5.79 -23.20
#